data_AF-A0A940UCC8-F1
#
_entry.id   AF-A0A940UCC8-F1
#
_cell.length_a   1.000
_cell.length_b   1.000
_cell.length_c   1.000
_cell.angle_alpha   90.00
_cell.angle_beta   90.00
_cell.angle_gamma   90.00
#
_symmetry.space_group_name_H-M   'P 1'
#
loop_
_entity.id
_entity.type
_entity.pdbx_description
1 polymer ?
#
loop_
_entity_poly.entity_id
_entity_poly.type
_entity_poly.pdbx_seq_one_letter_code
_entity_poly.pdbx_strand_id
1 'polypeptide(L)' 'MKICGLHKVSLIDYPGKISTIIFTQGCNFRCAYCHNPELVDPKLFEPPMPHEEIFGFLNKRRGKIDAVVV' A
#
# COMPACT_ATOMS: atom_id res chain seq x y z
N MET A 1 4.58 -3.23 11.03
CA MET A 1 5.03 -3.00 9.63
C MET A 1 5.03 -1.50 9.40
N LYS A 2 5.99 -0.92 8.66
CA LYS A 2 5.91 0.51 8.33
C LYS A 2 5.09 0.65 7.06
N ILE A 3 3.82 1.02 7.20
CA ILE A 3 2.91 1.19 6.06
C ILE A 3 2.87 2.67 5.71
N CYS A 4 3.22 3.00 4.46
CA CYS A 4 3.36 4.37 3.99
C CYS A 4 2.53 4.66 2.74
N GLY A 5 1.70 3.73 2.29
CA GLY A 5 0.75 4.00 1.21
C GLY A 5 -0.40 3.02 1.19
N LEU A 6 -1.53 3.49 0.66
CA LEU A 6 -2.75 2.71 0.52
C LEU A 6 -3.39 3.00 -0.84
N HIS A 7 -3.33 2.02 -1.75
CA HIS A 7 -4.11 2.07 -2.99
C HIS A 7 -5.46 1.42 -2.77
N LYS A 8 -6.50 2.24 -2.65
CA LYS A 8 -7.82 1.82 -2.14
C LYS A 8 -8.52 0.76 -3.01
N VAL A 9 -8.31 0.76 -4.31
CA VAL A 9 -8.94 -0.20 -5.23
C VAL A 9 -7.99 -0.46 -6.40
N SER A 10 -7.61 -1.71 -6.60
CA SER A 10 -7.00 -2.21 -7.84
C SER A 10 -7.84 -3.36 -8.40
N LEU A 11 -7.79 -3.50 -9.73
CA LEU A 11 -8.44 -4.59 -10.47
C LEU A 11 -7.42 -5.50 -11.16
N ILE A 12 -6.13 -5.17 -11.07
CA ILE A 12 -5.06 -5.82 -11.85
C ILE A 12 -4.03 -6.53 -10.97
N ASP A 13 -3.77 -6.01 -9.76
CA ASP A 13 -2.76 -6.57 -8.84
C ASP A 13 -3.19 -7.89 -8.20
N TYR A 14 -4.48 -8.21 -8.29
CA TYR A 14 -5.00 -9.55 -8.00
C TYR A 14 -6.03 -9.92 -9.07
N PRO A 15 -5.63 -10.60 -10.17
CA PRO A 15 -6.53 -10.88 -11.28
C PRO A 15 -7.82 -11.60 -10.84
N GLY A 16 -8.95 -11.09 -11.30
CA GLY A 16 -10.28 -11.63 -10.98
C GLY A 16 -10.82 -11.27 -9.59
N LYS A 17 -10.15 -10.36 -8.87
CA LYS A 17 -10.54 -9.88 -7.53
C LYS A 17 -10.43 -8.36 -7.46
N ILE A 18 -11.35 -7.71 -6.76
CA ILE A 18 -11.19 -6.30 -6.39
C ILE A 18 -10.26 -6.26 -5.18
N SER A 19 -9.10 -5.62 -5.31
CA SER A 19 -8.07 -5.62 -4.26
C SER A 19 -7.76 -4.23 -3.71
N THR A 20 -7.18 -4.17 -2.52
CA THR A 20 -6.49 -2.99 -2.00
C THR A 20 -5.01 -3.30 -1.90
N ILE A 21 -4.16 -2.35 -2.26
CA ILE A 21 -2.70 -2.47 -2.13
C ILE A 21 -2.24 -1.69 -0.90
N ILE A 22 -1.42 -2.32 -0.08
CA ILE A 22 -0.79 -1.72 1.10
C ILE A 22 0.70 -1.59 0.79
N PHE A 23 1.19 -0.36 0.68
CA PHE A 23 2.60 -0.11 0.43
C PHE A 23 3.39 -0.03 1.73
N THR A 24 4.48 -0.79 1.80
CA THR A 24 5.41 -0.73 2.91
C THR A 24 6.60 0.17 2.58
N GLN A 25 7.18 0.75 3.63
CA GLN A 25 8.33 1.63 3.52
C GLN A 25 9.62 0.81 3.45
N GLY A 26 10.43 1.09 2.44
CA GLY A 26 11.75 0.52 2.25
C GLY A 26 11.83 -0.39 1.03
N CYS A 27 12.85 -0.16 0.20
CA CYS A 27 13.29 -1.08 -0.85
C CYS A 27 14.82 -1.02 -0.92
N ASN A 28 15.49 -2.15 -1.12
CA ASN A 28 16.94 -2.22 -1.26
C ASN A 28 17.44 -1.86 -2.68
N PHE A 29 16.53 -1.59 -3.62
CA PHE A 29 16.86 -1.12 -4.95
C PHE A 29 16.78 0.41 -5.05
N ARG A 30 17.45 0.99 -6.05
CA ARG A 30 17.42 2.42 -6.39
C ARG A 30 17.19 2.60 -7.89
N CYS A 31 16.13 1.96 -8.40
CA CYS A 31 15.79 1.98 -9.81
C CYS A 31 15.54 3.42 -10.28
N ALA A 32 16.15 3.83 -11.39
CA ALA A 32 15.95 5.15 -11.98
C ALA A 32 14.50 5.40 -12.43
N TYR A 33 13.73 4.32 -12.66
CA TYR A 33 12.32 4.32 -13.05
C TYR A 33 11.37 4.00 -11.89
N CYS A 34 11.81 4.17 -10.64
CA CYS A 34 10.94 3.89 -9.49
C CYS A 34 9.69 4.80 -9.51
N HIS A 35 8.51 4.20 -9.49
CA HIS A 35 7.24 4.93 -9.45
C HIS A 35 6.89 5.48 -8.07
N ASN A 36 7.47 4.90 -7.00
CA ASN A 36 7.20 5.27 -5.61
C ASN A 36 8.51 5.63 -4.86
N PRO A 37 9.26 6.65 -5.32
CA PRO A 37 10.55 7.03 -4.72
C PRO A 37 10.43 7.40 -3.23
N GLU A 38 9.29 7.90 -2.78
CA GLU A 38 8.96 8.22 -1.39
C GLU A 38 9.00 7.01 -0.46
N LEU A 39 8.83 5.80 -1.00
CA LEU A 39 8.97 4.55 -0.24
C LEU A 39 10.42 4.06 -0.17
N VAL A 40 11.34 4.69 -0.90
CA VAL A 40 12.70 4.16 -1.14
C VAL A 40 13.80 5.08 -0.63
N ASP A 41 13.73 6.39 -0.92
CA ASP A 41 14.72 7.38 -0.49
C ASP A 41 14.45 7.81 0.96
N PRO A 42 15.38 7.55 1.91
CA PRO A 42 15.22 7.97 3.31
C PRO A 42 14.96 9.47 3.51
N LYS A 43 15.36 10.32 2.55
CA LYS A 43 15.11 11.77 2.60
C LYS A 43 13.65 12.13 2.29
N LEU A 44 12.94 11.26 1.59
CA LEU A 44 11.54 11.44 1.17
C LEU A 44 10.56 10.66 2.06
N PHE A 45 11.07 9.99 3.09
CA PHE A 45 10.27 9.17 3.98
C PHE A 45 9.26 9.99 4.76
N GLU A 46 7.99 9.65 4.56
CA GLU A 46 6.89 10.13 5.40
C GLU A 46 6.70 9.23 6.64
N PRO A 47 6.08 9.76 7.71
CA PRO A 47 5.69 8.96 8.86
C PRO A 47 4.77 7.80 8.45
N PRO A 48 4.94 6.59 9.02
CA PRO A 48 4.02 5.49 8.77
C PRO A 48 2.58 5.83 9.18
N MET A 49 1.62 5.38 8.38
CA MET A 49 0.20 5.46 8.70
C MET A 49 -0.13 4.61 9.93
N PRO A 50 -1.03 5.08 10.83
CA PRO A 50 -1.53 4.27 11.93
C PRO A 50 -2.20 2.99 11.43
N HIS A 51 -1.94 1.86 12.09
CA HIS A 51 -2.51 0.59 11.67
C HIS A 51 -4.03 0.58 11.86
N GLU A 52 -4.53 1.28 12.89
CA GLU A 52 -5.94 1.46 13.19
C GLU A 52 -6.70 2.11 12.05
N GLU A 53 -6.08 3.05 11.34
CA GLU A 53 -6.68 3.72 10.19
C GLU A 53 -6.88 2.72 9.04
N ILE A 54 -5.86 1.89 8.77
CA ILE A 54 -5.90 0.87 7.72
C ILE A 54 -6.92 -0.20 8.04
N PHE A 55 -6.90 -0.75 9.26
CA PHE A 55 -7.89 -1.73 9.69
C PHE A 55 -9.30 -1.13 9.70
N GLY A 56 -9.45 0.14 10.09
CA GLY A 56 -10.70 0.88 10.01
C GLY A 56 -11.21 0.99 8.57
N PHE A 57 -10.32 1.29 7.60
CA PHE A 57 -10.65 1.30 6.18
C PHE A 57 -11.08 -0.08 5.68
N LEU A 58 -10.28 -1.13 5.95
CA LEU A 58 -10.57 -2.49 5.49
C LEU A 58 -11.89 -3.01 6.08
N ASN A 59 -12.16 -2.74 7.36
CA ASN A 59 -13.41 -3.13 8.00
C ASN A 59 -14.63 -2.45 7.35
N LYS A 60 -14.54 -1.17 6.98
CA LYS A 60 -15.61 -0.45 6.25
C LYS A 60 -15.84 -0.99 4.84
N ARG A 61 -14.92 -1.80 4.30
CA ARG A 61 -14.96 -2.33 2.93
C ARG A 61 -15.21 -3.83 2.85
N ARG A 62 -15.53 -4.49 3.97
CA ARG A 62 -15.95 -5.90 3.96
C ARG A 62 -17.12 -6.10 2.99
N GLY A 63 -17.04 -7.13 2.16
CA GLY A 63 -18.02 -7.43 1.11
C GLY A 63 -17.93 -6.54 -0.15
N LYS A 64 -16.98 -5.60 -0.21
CA LYS A 64 -16.70 -4.77 -1.41
C LYS A 64 -15.32 -5.01 -1.99
N ILE A 65 -14.35 -5.35 -1.15
CA ILE A 65 -12.99 -5.73 -1.54
C ILE A 65 -12.83 -7.21 -1.24
N ASP A 66 -12.28 -7.94 -2.19
CA ASP A 66 -12.10 -9.40 -2.12
C ASP A 66 -10.71 -9.80 -1.65
N ALA A 67 -9.70 -8.94 -1.85
CA ALA A 67 -8.29 -9.26 -1.57
C ALA A 67 -7.48 -8.05 -1.06
N VAL A 68 -6.36 -8.34 -0.41
CA VAL A 68 -5.35 -7.33 -0.03
C VAL A 68 -4.00 -7.78 -0.58
N VAL A 69 -3.29 -6.85 -1.23
CA VAL A 69 -1.94 -7.02 -1.77
C VAL A 69 -0.98 -6.16 -0.92
N VAL A 70 0.23 -6.67 -0.66
CA VAL A 70 1.27 -6.00 0.13
C VAL A 70 2.59 -6.05 -0.61
#